data_AF-A0A346PIH1-F1
#
_entry.id   AF-A0A346PIH1-F1
#
_cell.length_a   1.000
_cell.length_b   1.000
_cell.length_c   1.000
_cell.angle_alpha   90.00
_cell.angle_beta   90.00
_cell.angle_gamma   90.00
#
_symmetry.space_group_name_H-M   'P 1'
#
loop_
_entity.id
_entity.type
_entity.pdbx_description
1 polymer ?
#
loop_
_entity_poly.entity_id
_entity_poly.type
_entity_poly.pdbx_seq_one_letter_code
_entity_poly.pdbx_strand_id
1 'polypeptide(L)'
;MKYKPTPSVPHHGRPPETQRDRRRVRTLEYPVTPSAVAAEYDDVTRLLADGECNPGALVARSEVDRFESPEDLTTELHNQLPRKAVGEPFQSEGEG
;
A
#
# COMPACT_ATOMS: atom_id res chain seq x y z
N MET A 1 4.28 4.03 59.00
CA MET A 1 2.86 4.16 58.58
C MET A 1 2.53 5.63 58.36
N LYS A 2 2.35 6.05 57.11
CA LYS A 2 1.25 6.91 56.61
C LYS A 2 1.48 7.14 55.12
N TYR A 3 0.45 6.85 54.35
CA TYR A 3 0.40 6.86 52.89
C TYR A 3 -0.39 8.10 52.41
N LYS A 4 -0.02 8.58 51.20
CA LYS A 4 -0.78 9.37 50.19
C LYS A 4 -0.67 10.92 50.19
N PRO A 5 -0.86 11.57 49.01
CA PRO A 5 -1.15 11.02 47.67
C PRO A 5 -0.11 11.35 46.57
N THR A 6 -0.18 10.54 45.52
CA THR A 6 0.52 10.63 44.23
C THR A 6 0.18 11.90 43.44
N PRO A 7 1.10 12.40 42.60
CA PRO A 7 0.83 13.52 41.70
C PRO A 7 -0.22 13.14 40.66
N SER A 8 -1.20 14.02 40.48
CA SER A 8 -2.19 13.96 39.41
C SER A 8 -1.49 14.07 38.06
N VAL A 9 -1.34 12.94 37.37
CA VAL A 9 -0.91 12.90 35.97
C VAL A 9 -2.08 13.40 35.12
N PRO A 10 -1.92 14.47 34.32
CA PRO A 10 -2.96 14.84 33.37
C PRO A 10 -3.16 13.70 32.35
N HIS A 11 -4.40 13.25 32.22
CA HIS A 11 -4.84 12.42 31.11
C HIS A 11 -4.68 13.21 29.81
N HIS A 12 -3.57 12.99 29.10
CA HIS A 12 -3.50 12.88 27.64
C HIS A 12 -2.05 12.63 27.23
N GLY A 13 -1.86 11.68 26.33
CA GLY A 13 -0.53 11.28 25.86
C GLY A 13 -0.09 9.97 26.48
N ARG A 14 -0.79 8.89 26.15
CA ARG A 14 -0.11 7.62 25.89
C ARG A 14 1.09 8.00 24.99
N PRO A 15 2.35 7.71 25.34
CA PRO A 15 3.38 7.82 24.32
C PRO A 15 2.88 6.94 23.17
N PRO A 16 2.81 7.44 21.92
CA PRO A 16 2.73 6.50 20.82
C PRO A 16 4.02 5.70 20.96
N GLU A 17 3.89 4.49 21.50
CA GLU A 17 4.83 3.43 21.18
C GLU A 17 5.04 3.58 19.70
N THR A 18 6.25 3.98 19.35
CA THR A 18 6.66 4.19 17.98
C THR A 18 6.35 2.89 17.28
N GLN A 19 5.16 2.81 16.71
CA GLN A 19 4.78 1.83 15.73
C GLN A 19 5.62 2.27 14.56
N ARG A 20 6.90 1.88 14.61
CA ARG A 20 7.64 1.51 13.41
C ARG A 20 6.76 0.41 12.83
N ASP A 21 5.74 0.86 12.11
CA ASP A 21 4.88 0.04 11.31
C ASP A 21 5.85 -0.55 10.31
N ARG A 22 6.41 -1.71 10.69
CA ARG A 22 7.13 -2.58 9.79
C ARG A 22 6.07 -2.87 8.76
N ARG A 23 6.05 -2.08 7.67
CA ARG A 23 5.16 -2.24 6.52
C ARG A 23 4.95 -3.73 6.38
N ARG A 24 3.78 -4.22 6.80
CA ARG A 24 3.48 -5.62 6.64
C ARG A 24 3.32 -5.77 5.14
N VAL A 25 4.39 -6.20 4.48
CA VAL A 25 4.30 -6.68 3.13
C VAL A 25 3.42 -7.93 3.26
N ARG A 26 2.13 -7.77 2.97
CA ARG A 26 1.23 -8.92 2.84
C ARG A 26 1.80 -9.70 1.65
N THR A 27 2.42 -10.83 1.94
CA THR A 27 2.88 -11.74 0.90
C THR A 27 1.64 -12.49 0.43
N LEU A 28 1.17 -12.15 -0.77
CA LEU A 28 0.14 -12.95 -1.44
C LEU A 28 0.71 -14.34 -1.73
N GLU A 29 -0.08 -15.38 -1.51
CA GLU A 29 0.25 -16.73 -1.93
C GLU A 29 -0.14 -16.92 -3.38
N TYR A 30 0.82 -17.29 -4.23
CA TYR A 30 0.61 -17.47 -5.66
C TYR A 30 0.41 -18.96 -6.00
N PRO A 31 -0.44 -19.28 -7.00
CA PRO A 31 -1.21 -18.35 -7.83
C PRO A 31 -2.42 -17.74 -7.10
N VAL A 32 -2.70 -16.46 -7.38
CA VAL A 32 -3.76 -15.68 -6.71
C VAL A 32 -4.74 -15.07 -7.72
N THR A 33 -6.03 -15.07 -7.40
CA THR A 33 -7.07 -14.49 -8.27
C THR A 33 -7.19 -12.97 -8.06
N PRO A 34 -7.62 -12.20 -9.07
CA PRO A 34 -7.85 -10.77 -8.92
C PRO A 34 -8.79 -10.41 -7.78
N SER A 35 -9.84 -11.20 -7.54
CA SER A 35 -10.78 -10.97 -6.44
C SER A 35 -10.12 -11.14 -5.07
N ALA A 36 -9.22 -12.11 -4.91
CA ALA A 36 -8.46 -12.28 -3.68
C ALA A 36 -7.49 -11.12 -3.46
N VAL A 37 -6.77 -10.70 -4.50
CA VAL A 37 -5.92 -9.50 -4.43
C VAL A 37 -6.76 -8.26 -4.09
N ALA A 38 -7.91 -8.09 -4.72
CA ALA A 38 -8.79 -6.94 -4.46
C ALA A 38 -9.24 -6.89 -3.00
N ALA A 39 -9.65 -8.02 -2.42
CA ALA A 39 -10.02 -8.10 -1.01
C ALA A 39 -8.83 -7.83 -0.07
N GLU A 40 -7.64 -8.33 -0.42
CA GLU A 40 -6.43 -8.13 0.39
C GLU A 40 -5.89 -6.69 0.34
N TYR A 41 -6.21 -5.94 -0.72
CA TYR A 41 -5.75 -4.57 -0.94
C TYR A 41 -6.88 -3.54 -0.89
N ASP A 42 -8.08 -3.91 -0.44
CA ASP A 42 -9.24 -3.01 -0.35
C ASP A 42 -8.96 -1.83 0.60
N ASP A 43 -8.17 -2.07 1.65
CA ASP A 43 -7.73 -1.06 2.63
C ASP A 43 -6.45 -0.32 2.21
N VAL A 44 -5.88 -0.61 1.04
CA VAL A 44 -4.60 -0.06 0.59
C VAL A 44 -4.82 1.08 -0.39
N THR A 45 -4.28 2.25 -0.03
CA THR A 45 -4.19 3.40 -0.94
C THR A 45 -2.73 3.63 -1.34
N ARG A 46 -2.46 3.62 -2.64
CA ARG A 46 -1.16 3.96 -3.25
C ARG A 46 -1.16 5.41 -3.68
N LEU A 47 -0.18 6.17 -3.20
CA LEU A 47 0.13 7.50 -3.70
C LEU A 47 0.85 7.41 -5.05
N LEU A 48 0.33 8.12 -6.04
CA LEU A 48 0.85 8.28 -7.39
C LEU A 48 1.27 9.73 -7.61
N ALA A 49 1.93 10.02 -8.73
CA ALA A 49 2.34 11.38 -9.06
C ALA A 49 1.15 12.33 -9.31
N ASP A 50 0.04 11.78 -9.83
CA ASP A 50 -1.16 12.53 -10.24
C ASP A 50 -2.33 12.36 -9.25
N GLY A 51 -2.11 11.72 -8.09
CA GLY A 51 -3.17 11.50 -7.11
C GLY A 51 -3.01 10.19 -6.36
N GLU A 52 -4.12 9.60 -5.93
CA GLU A 52 -4.12 8.34 -5.18
C GLU A 52 -4.91 7.28 -5.94
N CYS A 53 -4.51 6.02 -5.84
CA CYS A 53 -5.27 4.89 -6.38
C CYS A 53 -5.31 3.72 -5.41
N ASN A 54 -6.36 2.90 -5.50
CA ASN A 54 -6.41 1.63 -4.83
C ASN A 54 -5.95 0.51 -5.79
N PRO A 55 -4.85 -0.21 -5.50
CA PRO A 55 -4.36 -1.28 -6.36
C PRO A 55 -5.31 -2.47 -6.43
N GLY A 56 -6.06 -2.77 -5.37
CA GLY A 56 -7.11 -3.80 -5.40
C GLY A 56 -8.22 -3.46 -6.39
N ALA A 57 -8.64 -2.19 -6.45
CA ALA A 57 -9.63 -1.71 -7.41
C ALA A 57 -9.12 -1.75 -8.87
N LEU A 58 -7.82 -1.52 -9.09
CA LEU A 58 -7.20 -1.66 -10.42
C LEU A 58 -7.18 -3.12 -10.87
N VAL A 59 -6.78 -4.02 -9.98
CA VAL A 59 -6.70 -5.46 -10.27
C VAL A 59 -8.08 -6.08 -10.48
N ALA A 60 -9.10 -5.62 -9.74
CA ALA A 60 -10.49 -6.05 -9.94
C ALA A 60 -11.05 -5.74 -11.34
N ARG A 61 -10.42 -4.82 -12.08
CA ARG A 61 -10.76 -4.49 -13.48
C ARG A 61 -9.95 -5.27 -14.51
N SER A 62 -8.93 -6.01 -14.08
CA SER A 62 -8.11 -6.82 -15.00
C SER A 62 -8.93 -8.01 -15.51
N GLU A 63 -8.72 -8.37 -16.78
CA GLU A 63 -9.37 -9.51 -17.45
C GLU A 63 -8.62 -10.83 -17.21
N VAL A 64 -7.56 -10.81 -16.42
CA VAL A 64 -6.71 -11.97 -16.10
C VAL A 64 -7.42 -12.90 -15.13
N ASP A 65 -7.41 -14.21 -15.38
CA ASP A 65 -8.02 -15.20 -14.47
C ASP A 65 -7.29 -15.33 -13.13
N ARG A 66 -5.95 -15.28 -13.15
CA ARG A 66 -5.08 -15.35 -11.96
C ARG A 66 -3.66 -14.86 -12.26
N PHE A 67 -2.98 -14.40 -11.24
CA PHE A 67 -1.56 -14.06 -11.27
C PHE A 67 -0.74 -15.29 -10.83
N GLU A 68 0.23 -15.71 -11.64
CA GLU A 68 1.12 -16.82 -11.30
C GLU A 68 2.27 -16.35 -10.39
N SER A 69 2.58 -15.05 -10.42
CA SER A 69 3.70 -14.47 -9.70
C SER A 69 3.44 -13.01 -9.29
N PRO A 70 4.21 -12.47 -8.33
CA PRO A 70 4.14 -11.06 -7.97
C PRO A 70 4.57 -10.12 -9.10
N GLU A 71 5.38 -10.62 -10.04
CA GLU A 71 5.80 -9.86 -11.23
C GLU A 71 4.63 -9.67 -12.19
N ASP A 72 3.80 -10.70 -12.40
CA ASP A 72 2.58 -10.61 -13.22
C ASP A 72 1.61 -9.57 -12.64
N LEU A 73 1.38 -9.63 -11.32
CA LEU A 73 0.52 -8.67 -10.62
C LEU A 73 1.04 -7.24 -10.76
N THR A 74 2.35 -7.05 -10.60
CA THR A 74 2.98 -5.73 -10.71
C THR A 74 2.86 -5.19 -12.13
N THR A 75 3.14 -6.03 -13.13
CA THR A 75 3.02 -5.67 -14.55
C THR A 75 1.59 -5.25 -14.89
N GLU A 76 0.59 -6.02 -14.46
CA GLU A 76 -0.81 -5.67 -14.70
C GLU A 76 -1.23 -4.38 -14.01
N LEU A 77 -0.79 -4.16 -12.76
CA LEU A 77 -1.02 -2.88 -12.09
C LEU A 77 -0.44 -1.71 -12.90
N HIS A 78 0.79 -1.84 -13.40
CA HIS A 78 1.41 -0.81 -14.23
C HIS A 78 0.68 -0.58 -15.56
N ASN A 79 0.14 -1.64 -16.18
CA ASN A 79 -0.66 -1.55 -17.40
C ASN A 79 -1.98 -0.79 -17.19
N GLN A 80 -2.60 -0.96 -16.02
CA GLN A 80 -3.87 -0.31 -15.66
C GLN A 80 -3.69 1.13 -15.15
N LEU A 81 -2.47 1.53 -14.78
CA LEU A 81 -2.21 2.88 -14.31
C LEU A 81 -2.31 3.91 -15.45
N PRO A 82 -2.96 5.07 -15.22
CA PRO A 82 -2.95 6.15 -16.19
C PRO A 82 -1.51 6.59 -16.48
N ARG A 83 -1.17 6.76 -17.76
CA ARG A 83 0.17 7.21 -18.21
C ARG A 83 0.67 8.48 -17.51
N LYS A 84 -0.23 9.38 -17.11
CA LYS A 84 0.10 10.59 -16.34
C LYS A 84 0.39 10.33 -14.86
N ALA A 85 -0.17 9.27 -14.30
CA ALA A 85 -0.07 8.94 -12.88
C ALA A 85 1.23 8.22 -12.51
N VAL A 86 1.93 7.67 -13.50
CA VAL A 86 3.26 7.05 -13.34
C VAL A 86 4.38 8.10 -13.26
N GLY A 87 4.06 9.38 -13.47
CA GLY A 87 5.03 10.42 -13.80
C GLY A 87 5.50 10.27 -15.25
N GLU A 88 5.80 11.37 -15.92
CA GLU A 88 6.49 11.30 -17.21
C GLU A 88 7.70 10.36 -17.04
N PRO A 89 7.86 9.32 -17.87
CA PRO A 89 9.13 8.61 -17.90
C PRO A 89 10.16 9.63 -18.35
N PHE A 90 10.88 10.26 -17.42
CA PHE A 90 12.15 10.90 -17.70
C PHE A 90 13.17 9.80 -18.01
N GLN A 91 12.93 9.04 -19.08
CA GLN A 91 13.97 8.60 -19.97
C GLN A 91 14.10 9.74 -20.98
N SER A 92 14.60 10.88 -20.50
CA SER A 92 15.14 11.87 -21.43
C SER A 92 16.26 11.15 -22.18
N GLU A 93 15.98 10.78 -23.42
CA GLU A 93 17.00 10.72 -24.44
C GLU A 93 17.76 12.05 -24.38
N GLY A 94 19.04 11.99 -24.03
CA GLY A 94 19.81 13.18 -23.66
C GLY A 94 21.29 12.87 -23.46
N GLU A 95 21.90 12.35 -24.51
CA GLU A 95 23.21 12.75 -25.04
C GLU A 95 24.41 12.89 -24.08
N GLY A 96 25.40 12.01 -24.32
CA GLY A 96 26.77 12.07 -23.83
C GLY A 96 27.59 10.92 -24.40
#